data_AF-A0ABD2MMN3-F1
#
_entry.id   AF-A0ABD2MMN3-F1
#
_cell.length_a   1.000
_cell.length_b   1.000
_cell.length_c   1.000
_cell.angle_alpha   90.00
_cell.angle_beta   90.00
_cell.angle_gamma   90.00
#
_symmetry.space_group_name_H-M   'P 1'
#
loop_
_entity.id
_entity.type
_entity.pdbx_description
1 polymer ?
#
loop_
_entity_poly.entity_id
_entity_poly.type
_entity_poly.pdbx_seq_one_letter_code
_entity_poly.pdbx_strand_id
1 'polypeptide(L)'
;MPVVTYLAGYCSYKVIRKIKCDFCKSKLVFDEEMVVEESYNLIKNLSRGGLSFPHDIVVGLVLVNYVLYKKLIKNFEAEFLKLNFKKDFVFNYWTNEIENNRLPACETHSPEYIFKLIIIGTTITLLKNYCGKINDKLGKNKRKKMDTVSNK
;
A
#
# COMPACT_ATOMS: atom_id res chain seq x y z
N MET A 1 8.76 10.49 -6.29
CA MET A 1 7.52 9.89 -6.84
C MET A 1 7.57 8.36 -7.07
N PRO A 2 8.70 7.71 -7.41
CA PRO A 2 8.68 6.30 -7.84
C PRO A 2 8.02 5.34 -6.84
N VAL A 3 8.32 5.47 -5.54
CA VAL A 3 7.77 4.61 -4.47
C VAL A 3 6.23 4.59 -4.45
N VAL A 4 5.58 5.74 -4.67
CA VAL A 4 4.12 5.84 -4.62
C VAL A 4 3.51 5.18 -5.85
N THR A 5 4.08 5.41 -7.03
CA THR A 5 3.66 4.74 -8.28
C THR A 5 3.81 3.23 -8.17
N TYR A 6 4.93 2.75 -7.63
CA TYR A 6 5.13 1.33 -7.40
C TYR A 6 4.13 0.73 -6.40
N LEU A 7 3.86 1.44 -5.31
CA LEU A 7 2.85 1.03 -4.33
C LEU A 7 1.46 1.01 -4.96
N ALA A 8 1.14 1.98 -5.80
CA ALA A 8 -0.12 2.07 -6.53
C ALA A 8 -0.28 0.90 -7.50
N GLY A 9 0.73 0.59 -8.30
CA GLY A 9 0.72 -0.59 -9.16
C GLY A 9 0.50 -1.87 -8.35
N TYR A 10 1.22 -2.06 -7.23
CA TYR A 10 1.06 -3.24 -6.38
C TYR A 10 -0.33 -3.33 -5.74
N CYS A 11 -0.91 -2.20 -5.36
CA CYS A 11 -2.29 -2.16 -4.87
C CYS A 11 -3.26 -2.54 -5.99
N SER A 12 -3.14 -1.93 -7.18
CA SER A 12 -3.95 -2.28 -8.35
C SER A 12 -3.88 -3.78 -8.66
N TYR A 13 -2.68 -4.37 -8.71
CA TYR A 13 -2.49 -5.81 -8.92
C TYR A 13 -3.32 -6.65 -7.94
N LYS A 14 -3.29 -6.30 -6.65
CA LYS A 14 -4.06 -7.02 -5.62
C LYS A 14 -5.57 -6.81 -5.76
N VAL A 15 -6.01 -5.60 -6.10
CA VAL A 15 -7.42 -5.28 -6.34
C VAL A 15 -7.93 -6.09 -7.53
N ILE A 16 -7.23 -6.04 -8.66
CA ILE A 16 -7.57 -6.76 -9.89
C ILE A 16 -7.65 -8.27 -9.63
N ARG A 17 -6.68 -8.87 -8.93
CA ARG A 17 -6.73 -10.29 -8.57
C ARG A 17 -7.91 -10.67 -7.68
N LYS A 18 -8.40 -9.73 -6.86
CA LYS A 18 -9.54 -9.95 -5.98
C LYS A 18 -10.87 -9.85 -6.72
N ILE A 19 -11.04 -8.85 -7.59
CA ILE A 19 -12.32 -8.60 -8.28
C ILE A 19 -12.45 -9.35 -9.61
N LYS A 20 -11.33 -9.73 -10.25
CA LYS A 20 -11.28 -10.46 -11.53
C LYS A 20 -12.22 -9.86 -12.60
N CYS A 21 -12.17 -8.55 -12.79
CA CYS A 21 -13.02 -7.82 -13.71
C CYS A 21 -12.17 -7.04 -14.71
N ASP A 22 -12.29 -7.36 -15.99
CA ASP A 22 -11.49 -6.74 -17.05
C ASP A 22 -11.86 -5.28 -17.27
N PHE A 23 -13.14 -4.92 -17.10
CA PHE A 23 -13.57 -3.52 -17.13
C PHE A 23 -12.92 -2.71 -16.00
N CYS A 24 -12.95 -3.20 -14.76
CA CYS A 24 -12.29 -2.50 -13.67
C CYS A 24 -10.76 -2.48 -13.87
N LYS A 25 -10.17 -3.55 -14.42
CA LYS A 25 -8.73 -3.60 -14.73
C LYS A 25 -8.34 -2.46 -15.67
N SER A 26 -9.03 -2.30 -16.80
CA SER A 26 -8.73 -1.28 -17.81
C SER A 26 -8.94 0.16 -17.32
N LYS A 27 -9.58 0.35 -16.16
CA LYS A 27 -9.75 1.64 -15.50
C LYS A 27 -8.81 1.86 -14.32
N LEU A 28 -8.10 0.82 -13.86
CA LEU A 28 -7.17 0.89 -12.73
C LEU A 28 -5.70 0.89 -13.15
N VAL A 29 -5.39 0.29 -14.30
CA VAL A 29 -4.04 0.18 -14.84
C VAL A 29 -4.05 0.33 -16.37
N PHE A 30 -2.94 0.78 -16.93
CA PHE A 30 -2.64 0.64 -18.35
C PHE A 30 -2.19 -0.79 -18.66
N ASP A 31 -2.33 -1.23 -19.90
CA ASP A 31 -1.84 -2.56 -20.34
C ASP A 31 -0.30 -2.61 -20.46
N GLU A 32 0.39 -1.48 -20.27
CA GLU A 32 1.85 -1.39 -20.25
C GLU A 32 2.44 -1.85 -18.91
N GLU A 33 3.51 -2.64 -18.99
CA GLU A 33 4.29 -3.03 -17.81
C GLU A 33 5.12 -1.84 -17.32
N MET A 34 5.10 -1.63 -16.01
CA MET A 34 5.90 -0.62 -15.35
C MET A 34 7.34 -1.08 -15.23
N VAL A 35 8.27 -0.29 -15.79
CA VAL A 35 9.71 -0.49 -15.58
C VAL A 35 10.04 -0.18 -14.12
N VAL A 36 10.41 -1.21 -13.36
CA VAL A 36 10.86 -1.07 -11.97
C VAL A 36 12.37 -0.84 -11.97
N GLU A 37 12.83 0.35 -11.57
CA GLU A 37 14.26 0.62 -11.43
C GLU A 37 14.89 -0.37 -10.43
N GLU A 38 16.14 -0.76 -10.66
CA GLU A 38 16.85 -1.74 -9.81
C GLU A 38 16.97 -1.28 -8.34
N SER A 39 17.01 0.03 -8.12
CA SER A 39 16.98 0.65 -6.79
C SER A 39 15.73 0.27 -5.97
N TYR A 40 14.66 -0.21 -6.63
CA TYR A 40 13.40 -0.67 -6.04
C TYR A 40 13.19 -2.19 -6.14
N ASN A 41 14.28 -2.98 -6.16
CA ASN A 41 14.25 -4.44 -6.26
C ASN A 41 13.27 -5.16 -5.30
N LEU A 42 12.99 -4.58 -4.13
CA LEU A 42 12.00 -5.14 -3.19
C LEU A 42 10.58 -5.20 -3.78
N ILE A 43 10.22 -4.20 -4.58
CA ILE A 43 8.94 -4.11 -5.28
C ILE A 43 8.94 -5.05 -6.48
N LYS A 44 10.05 -5.12 -7.23
CA LYS A 44 10.26 -6.06 -8.34
C LYS A 44 10.07 -7.53 -7.90
N ASN A 45 10.57 -7.87 -6.71
CA ASN A 45 10.42 -9.21 -6.13
C ASN A 45 8.98 -9.50 -5.66
N LEU A 46 8.26 -8.49 -5.16
CA LEU A 46 6.86 -8.63 -4.75
C LEU A 46 5.91 -8.76 -5.95
N SER A 47 6.25 -8.15 -7.08
CA SER A 47 5.46 -8.18 -8.31
C SER A 47 5.70 -9.38 -9.20
N ARG A 48 6.75 -10.17 -8.94
CA ARG A 48 7.21 -11.27 -9.81
C ARG A 48 7.42 -10.82 -11.27
N GLY A 49 7.76 -9.55 -11.49
CA GLY A 49 8.12 -9.03 -12.81
C GLY A 49 7.00 -8.46 -13.69
N GLY A 50 5.72 -8.48 -13.29
CA GLY A 50 4.60 -8.08 -14.18
C GLY A 50 3.67 -7.03 -13.60
N LEU A 51 4.21 -5.95 -13.05
CA LEU A 51 3.39 -4.87 -12.49
C LEU A 51 2.95 -3.90 -13.58
N SER A 52 1.65 -3.81 -13.86
CA SER A 52 1.11 -2.81 -14.79
C SER A 52 1.22 -1.38 -14.24
N PHE A 53 1.36 -0.40 -15.12
CA PHE A 53 1.37 1.01 -14.72
C PHE A 53 -0.01 1.45 -14.22
N PRO A 54 -0.15 1.98 -12.99
CA PRO A 54 -1.44 2.40 -12.46
C PRO A 54 -1.96 3.67 -13.14
N HIS A 55 -3.27 3.80 -13.27
CA HIS A 55 -3.89 5.07 -13.65
C HIS A 55 -3.64 6.14 -12.58
N ASP A 56 -3.63 7.40 -13.03
CA ASP A 56 -3.42 8.60 -12.22
C ASP A 56 -4.34 8.70 -11.00
N ILE A 57 -5.62 8.32 -11.16
CA ILE A 57 -6.58 8.26 -10.06
C ILE A 57 -6.11 7.33 -8.94
N VAL A 58 -5.55 6.16 -9.28
CA VAL A 58 -5.04 5.22 -8.29
C VAL A 58 -3.78 5.76 -7.64
N VAL A 59 -2.88 6.36 -8.43
CA VAL A 59 -1.66 7.01 -7.90
C VAL A 59 -2.02 8.11 -6.91
N GLY A 60 -3.02 8.95 -7.23
CA GLY A 60 -3.51 10.02 -6.36
C GLY A 60 -4.07 9.49 -5.05
N LEU A 61 -4.94 8.47 -5.11
CA LEU A 61 -5.51 7.84 -3.91
C LEU A 61 -4.45 7.20 -3.01
N VAL A 62 -3.46 6.54 -3.61
CA VAL A 62 -2.35 5.94 -2.87
C VAL A 62 -1.43 7.01 -2.30
N LEU A 63 -1.21 8.13 -3.01
CA LEU A 63 -0.42 9.25 -2.52
C LEU A 63 -1.03 9.89 -1.29
N VAL A 64 -2.32 10.27 -1.35
CA VAL A 64 -2.98 10.92 -0.21
C VAL A 64 -3.03 9.98 0.99
N ASN A 65 -3.34 8.70 0.77
CA ASN A 65 -3.33 7.72 1.84
C ASN A 65 -1.94 7.48 2.43
N TYR A 66 -0.89 7.48 1.59
CA TYR A 66 0.50 7.41 2.05
C TYR A 66 0.88 8.62 2.92
N VAL A 67 0.44 9.82 2.54
CA VAL A 67 0.67 11.05 3.33
C VAL A 67 -0.03 10.98 4.68
N LEU A 68 -1.30 10.56 4.72
CA LEU A 68 -2.03 10.35 5.98
C LEU A 68 -1.31 9.32 6.85
N TYR A 69 -0.95 8.17 6.28
CA TYR A 69 -0.21 7.13 6.98
C TYR A 69 1.09 7.68 7.60
N LYS A 70 1.86 8.47 6.85
CA LYS A 70 3.09 9.11 7.35
C LYS A 70 2.81 10.06 8.51
N LYS A 71 1.72 10.84 8.45
CA LYS A 71 1.30 11.72 9.56
C LYS A 71 0.90 10.91 10.79
N LEU A 72 0.11 9.85 10.62
CA LEU A 72 -0.32 8.96 11.71
C LEU A 72 0.88 8.33 12.42
N ILE A 73 1.83 7.76 11.67
CA ILE A 73 3.04 7.18 12.27
C ILE A 73 3.94 8.24 12.91
N LYS A 74 4.08 9.43 12.31
CA LYS A 74 4.95 10.47 12.87
C LYS A 74 4.41 11.06 14.17
N ASN A 75 3.11 11.29 14.24
CA ASN A 75 2.50 12.12 15.29
C ASN A 75 1.68 11.31 16.30
N PHE A 76 1.21 10.11 15.92
CA PHE A 76 0.22 9.33 16.68
C PHE A 76 0.56 7.83 16.66
N GLU A 77 1.85 7.49 16.66
CA GLU A 77 2.29 6.11 16.43
C GLU A 77 1.67 5.13 17.43
N ALA A 78 1.79 5.43 18.72
CA ALA A 78 1.37 4.53 19.79
C ALA A 78 -0.15 4.33 19.78
N GLU A 79 -0.91 5.41 19.61
CA GLU A 79 -2.36 5.42 19.53
C GLU A 79 -2.83 4.65 18.30
N PHE A 80 -2.27 4.98 17.14
CA PHE A 80 -2.62 4.34 15.88
C PHE A 80 -2.30 2.84 15.89
N LEU A 81 -1.15 2.44 16.44
CA LEU A 81 -0.76 1.03 16.55
C LEU A 81 -1.61 0.24 17.55
N LYS A 82 -2.21 0.88 18.55
CA LYS A 82 -3.13 0.23 19.51
C LYS A 82 -4.53 -0.02 18.95
N LEU A 83 -4.94 0.64 17.86
CA LEU A 83 -6.26 0.42 17.27
C LEU A 83 -6.43 -1.03 16.78
N ASN A 84 -7.54 -1.69 17.11
CA ASN A 84 -7.83 -3.04 16.61
C ASN A 84 -8.14 -3.05 15.10
N PHE A 85 -8.84 -2.02 14.60
CA PHE A 85 -9.35 -1.93 13.22
C PHE A 85 -8.67 -0.82 12.40
N LYS A 86 -7.33 -0.79 12.40
CA LYS A 86 -6.50 0.28 11.77
C LYS A 86 -6.88 0.59 10.32
N LYS A 87 -7.10 -0.45 9.52
CA LYS A 87 -7.42 -0.33 8.09
C LYS A 87 -8.81 0.26 7.87
N ASP A 88 -9.76 -0.09 8.75
CA ASP A 88 -11.14 0.37 8.68
C ASP A 88 -11.25 1.80 9.20
N PHE A 89 -10.46 2.16 10.24
CA PHE A 89 -10.28 3.55 10.66
C PHE A 89 -9.80 4.44 9.51
N VAL A 90 -8.75 4.02 8.79
CA VAL A 90 -8.22 4.80 7.65
C VAL A 90 -9.23 4.86 6.50
N PHE A 91 -9.94 3.76 6.22
CA PHE A 91 -11.00 3.76 5.21
C PHE A 91 -12.11 4.74 5.56
N ASN A 92 -12.66 4.66 6.78
CA ASN A 92 -13.75 5.52 7.24
C ASN A 92 -13.33 7.01 7.26
N TYR A 93 -12.09 7.30 7.63
CA TYR A 93 -11.55 8.66 7.51
C TYR A 93 -11.67 9.17 6.07
N TRP A 94 -11.22 8.39 5.09
CA TRP A 94 -11.23 8.82 3.70
C TRP A 94 -12.61 8.84 3.05
N THR A 95 -13.54 7.98 3.47
CA THR A 95 -14.93 8.00 2.97
C THR A 95 -15.64 9.33 3.25
N ASN A 96 -15.22 10.05 4.31
CA ASN A 96 -15.78 11.36 4.64
C ASN A 96 -15.09 12.54 3.91
N GLU A 97 -13.91 12.29 3.33
CA GLU A 97 -13.02 13.36 2.81
C GLU A 97 -12.85 13.31 1.29
N ILE A 98 -13.06 12.16 0.66
CA ILE A 98 -12.80 11.94 -0.77
C ILE A 98 -14.06 11.45 -1.47
N GLU A 99 -14.48 12.21 -2.50
CA GLU A 99 -15.43 11.72 -3.48
C GLU A 99 -14.83 10.58 -4.31
N ASN A 100 -15.52 9.44 -4.37
CA ASN A 100 -15.06 8.24 -5.08
C ASN A 100 -15.75 8.04 -6.44
N ASN A 101 -16.60 8.97 -6.88
CA ASN A 101 -17.37 8.93 -8.13
C ASN A 101 -16.53 8.74 -9.41
N ARG A 102 -15.23 9.12 -9.39
CA ARG A 102 -14.30 8.95 -10.52
C ARG A 102 -13.72 7.54 -10.65
N LEU A 103 -13.91 6.69 -9.65
CA LEU A 103 -13.49 5.29 -9.73
C LEU A 103 -14.45 4.47 -10.60
N PRO A 104 -13.97 3.36 -11.20
CA PRO A 104 -14.80 2.55 -12.08
C PRO A 104 -16.05 2.03 -11.34
N ALA A 105 -17.21 2.27 -11.94
CA ALA A 105 -18.45 1.58 -11.66
C ALA A 105 -18.69 0.56 -12.78
N CYS A 106 -18.95 -0.69 -12.42
CA CYS A 106 -19.46 -1.70 -13.35
C CYS A 106 -20.69 -2.39 -12.73
N GLU A 107 -21.31 -3.29 -13.48
CA GLU A 107 -22.54 -3.98 -13.06
C GLU A 107 -22.43 -4.68 -11.69
N THR A 108 -21.23 -5.12 -11.32
CA THR A 108 -20.96 -5.90 -10.10
C THR A 108 -20.12 -5.17 -9.05
N HIS A 109 -19.55 -4.00 -9.38
CA HIS A 109 -18.65 -3.28 -8.49
C HIS A 109 -18.98 -1.79 -8.46
N SER A 110 -19.29 -1.29 -7.26
CA SER A 110 -19.46 0.14 -7.01
C SER A 110 -18.11 0.85 -6.90
N PRO A 111 -18.05 2.17 -7.21
CA PRO A 111 -16.86 2.98 -6.98
C PRO A 111 -16.37 2.94 -5.53
N GLU A 112 -17.31 2.94 -4.57
CA GLU A 112 -17.00 2.81 -3.13
C GLU A 112 -16.33 1.49 -2.79
N TYR A 113 -16.77 0.38 -3.40
CA TYR A 113 -16.15 -0.92 -3.17
C TYR A 113 -14.71 -0.93 -3.69
N ILE A 114 -14.47 -0.40 -4.90
CA ILE A 114 -13.12 -0.28 -5.47
C ILE A 114 -12.23 0.63 -4.61
N PHE A 115 -12.77 1.76 -4.18
CA PHE A 115 -12.12 2.71 -3.28
C PHE A 115 -11.66 2.02 -1.99
N LYS A 116 -12.56 1.27 -1.35
CA LYS A 116 -12.29 0.50 -0.14
C LYS A 116 -11.13 -0.47 -0.34
N LEU A 117 -11.11 -1.19 -1.46
CA LEU A 117 -10.04 -2.15 -1.74
C LEU A 117 -8.68 -1.47 -1.92
N ILE A 118 -8.63 -0.30 -2.58
CA ILE A 118 -7.40 0.48 -2.77
C ILE A 118 -6.89 1.01 -1.42
N ILE A 119 -7.74 1.67 -0.64
CA ILE A 119 -7.36 2.28 0.65
C ILE A 119 -6.90 1.21 1.64
N ILE A 120 -7.70 0.15 1.83
CA ILE A 120 -7.33 -0.95 2.73
C ILE A 120 -6.07 -1.66 2.24
N GLY A 121 -5.96 -1.93 0.93
CA GLY A 121 -4.81 -2.58 0.31
C GLY A 121 -3.51 -1.81 0.56
N THR A 122 -3.56 -0.50 0.40
CA THR A 122 -2.45 0.43 0.64
C THR A 122 -2.07 0.45 2.11
N THR A 123 -3.05 0.65 3.02
CA THR A 123 -2.81 0.72 4.47
C THR A 123 -2.19 -0.56 5.01
N ILE A 124 -2.68 -1.73 4.60
CA ILE A 124 -2.11 -3.02 5.00
C ILE A 124 -0.66 -3.15 4.52
N THR A 125 -0.39 -2.74 3.27
CA THR A 125 0.97 -2.84 2.70
C THR A 125 1.95 -1.95 3.45
N LEU A 126 1.55 -0.73 3.78
CA LEU A 126 2.35 0.21 4.57
C LEU A 126 2.60 -0.29 5.99
N LEU A 127 1.56 -0.78 6.68
CA LEU A 127 1.69 -1.37 8.02
C LEU A 127 2.62 -2.58 8.03
N LYS A 128 2.52 -3.47 7.03
CA LYS A 128 3.43 -4.61 6.90
C LYS A 128 4.88 -4.16 6.73
N ASN A 129 5.13 -3.17 5.87
CA ASN A 129 6.48 -2.61 5.68
C ASN A 129 7.04 -2.00 6.97
N TYR A 130 6.19 -1.31 7.73
CA TYR A 130 6.57 -0.68 8.98
C TYR A 130 6.92 -1.68 10.08
N CYS A 131 6.04 -2.67 10.32
CA CYS A 131 6.31 -3.74 11.28
C CYS A 131 7.57 -4.53 10.89
N GLY A 132 7.77 -4.79 9.59
CA GLY A 132 9.00 -5.40 9.08
C GLY A 132 10.25 -4.59 9.46
N LYS A 133 10.24 -3.28 9.20
CA LYS A 133 11.35 -2.39 9.57
C LYS A 133 11.63 -2.35 11.08
N ILE A 134 10.60 -2.36 11.92
CA ILE A 134 10.76 -2.46 13.38
C ILE A 134 11.41 -3.79 13.74
N ASN A 135 10.90 -4.90 13.22
CA ASN A 135 11.42 -6.24 13.50
C ASN A 135 12.88 -6.39 13.06
N ASP A 136 13.25 -5.84 11.90
CA ASP A 136 14.63 -5.84 11.41
C ASP A 136 15.56 -5.04 12.33
N LYS A 137 15.12 -3.88 12.83
CA LYS A 137 15.88 -3.08 13.80
C LYS A 137 16.06 -3.85 15.11
N LEU A 138 15.01 -4.48 15.63
CA LEU A 138 15.08 -5.29 16.84
C LEU A 138 16.00 -6.50 16.68
N GLY A 139 15.93 -7.19 15.53
CA GLY A 139 16.81 -8.33 15.20
C GLY A 139 18.28 -7.94 15.10
N LYS A 140 18.58 -6.80 14.46
CA LYS A 140 19.95 -6.26 14.40
C LYS A 140 20.48 -5.87 15.79
N ASN A 141 19.65 -5.30 16.65
CA ASN A 141 20.03 -4.96 18.02
C ASN A 141 20.28 -6.20 18.90
N LYS A 142 19.53 -7.29 18.69
CA LYS A 142 19.78 -8.58 19.36
C LYS A 142 21.11 -9.20 18.93
N ARG A 143 21.42 -9.21 17.62
CA ARG A 143 22.69 -9.75 17.09
C ARG A 143 23.89 -8.97 17.62
N LYS A 144 23.84 -7.63 17.60
CA LYS A 144 24.90 -6.78 18.19
C LYS A 144 25.16 -7.05 19.68
N LYS A 145 24.10 -7.34 20.48
CA LYS A 145 24.24 -7.71 21.90
C LYS A 145 24.87 -9.10 22.09
N MET A 146 24.61 -10.06 21.21
CA MET A 146 25.24 -11.38 21.28
C MET A 146 26.74 -11.30 20.94
N ASP A 147 27.11 -10.54 19.90
CA ASP A 147 28.50 -10.37 19.48
C ASP A 147 29.36 -9.63 20.54
N THR A 148 28.75 -8.82 21.40
CA THR A 148 29.45 -8.15 22.53
C THR A 148 29.59 -9.03 23.78
N VAL A 149 28.78 -10.08 23.91
CA VAL A 149 28.86 -11.03 25.04
C VAL A 149 29.81 -12.18 24.71
N SER A 150 30.00 -12.53 23.43
CA SER A 150 30.93 -13.58 22.99
C SER A 150 32.40 -13.13 22.88
N ASN A 151 32.71 -11.85 23.15
CA ASN A 151 34.07 -11.28 23.12
C ASN A 151 34.57 -10.88 24.53
N LYS A 152 34.09 -11.54 25.58
CA LYS A 152 34.60 -11.46 26.95
C LYS A 152 34.93 -12.86 27.45
#